data_AF-A0A7L5ZC24-F1
#
_entry.id   AF-A0A7L5ZC24-F1
#
_cell.length_a   1.000
_cell.length_b   1.000
_cell.length_c   1.000
_cell.angle_alpha   90.00
_cell.angle_beta   90.00
_cell.angle_gamma   90.00
#
_symmetry.space_group_name_H-M   'P 1'
#
loop_
_entity.id
_entity.type
_entity.pdbx_description
1 polymer ?
#
loop_
_entity_poly.entity_id
_entity_poly.type
_entity_poly.pdbx_seq_one_letter_code
_entity_poly.pdbx_strand_id
1 'polypeptide(L)'
;MVSIPADGEPVVLDPRAAGITLDSAGILAAAAEVRRILNETFHEPPATLAEAAAPLTRLAVLGSTLGRVLAASGRDDLAAAAWVHVVMLGAADLPFELVYDHPLPDKDDEVPVCAPALAGATGCGATCPDRDRSDRVCPFGFWATNKVIERRVHAPGRDGTLAEPRVRLTDGALVATSARTDAADPTASQRIAAAVAGLVPTAKRAADWTALASDVRVTPEPALLVLVTHTEAGGPLSTTLELGSQPFASHRVDATLINPDKADPGPIVLSLGCDTDLLEAGFATWVQTLQAAKASVVVSALSPIPGRQVADFVEKLCAALRDVLAGPGPHRFGAALTAARRATIAAGGLLALALTSTGDGDIQLEGA
;
A
#
# COMPACT_ATOMS: atom_id res chain seq x y z
N MET A 1 -21.42 3.71 -1.52
CA MET A 1 -20.26 2.93 -1.04
C MET A 1 -20.42 1.51 -1.55
N VAL A 2 -19.61 1.05 -2.50
CA VAL A 2 -19.63 -0.37 -2.91
C VAL A 2 -18.82 -1.11 -1.85
N SER A 3 -19.51 -1.72 -0.88
CA SER A 3 -18.89 -2.61 0.10
C SER A 3 -18.27 -3.79 -0.67
N ILE A 4 -16.97 -4.01 -0.51
CA ILE A 4 -16.42 -5.34 -0.82
C ILE A 4 -16.98 -6.23 0.29
N PRO A 5 -17.64 -7.35 -0.03
CA PRO A 5 -18.00 -8.30 1.00
C PRO A 5 -16.72 -8.65 1.77
N ALA A 6 -16.69 -8.30 3.07
CA ALA A 6 -15.70 -8.84 3.98
C ALA A 6 -15.93 -10.36 4.20
N ASP A 7 -17.04 -10.87 3.67
CA ASP A 7 -17.48 -12.25 3.75
C ASP A 7 -16.87 -13.07 2.60
N GLY A 8 -15.94 -13.95 2.95
CA GLY A 8 -15.29 -14.89 2.03
C GLY A 8 -13.95 -15.36 2.58
N GLU A 9 -13.58 -16.61 2.28
CA GLU A 9 -12.23 -17.10 2.57
C GLU A 9 -11.23 -16.52 1.54
N PRO A 10 -10.00 -16.19 1.98
CA PRO A 10 -8.98 -15.68 1.07
C PRO A 10 -8.59 -16.74 0.05
N VAL A 11 -8.42 -16.31 -1.20
CA VAL A 11 -7.83 -17.18 -2.23
C VAL A 11 -6.31 -17.06 -2.16
N VAL A 12 -5.63 -18.17 -1.87
CA VAL A 12 -4.17 -18.20 -1.72
C VAL A 12 -3.48 -18.29 -3.10
N LEU A 13 -2.57 -17.37 -3.35
CA LEU A 13 -1.67 -17.33 -4.50
C LEU A 13 -0.23 -17.55 -4.04
N ASP A 14 0.28 -18.76 -4.27
CA ASP A 14 1.72 -19.02 -4.28
C ASP A 14 2.17 -19.12 -5.74
N PRO A 15 2.84 -18.10 -6.30
CA PRO A 15 3.26 -18.11 -7.70
C PRO A 15 4.18 -19.28 -8.04
N ARG A 16 5.03 -19.74 -7.11
CA ARG A 16 5.93 -20.88 -7.35
C ARG A 16 5.16 -22.20 -7.35
N ALA A 17 4.30 -22.40 -6.35
CA ALA A 17 3.48 -23.62 -6.28
C ALA A 17 2.48 -23.72 -7.44
N ALA A 18 1.99 -22.58 -7.92
CA ALA A 18 1.13 -22.49 -9.10
C ALA A 18 1.87 -22.65 -10.44
N GLY A 19 3.19 -22.92 -10.42
CA GLY A 19 3.98 -23.13 -11.65
C GLY A 19 4.12 -21.88 -12.52
N ILE A 20 3.87 -20.69 -11.96
CA ILE A 20 3.95 -19.43 -12.68
C ILE A 20 5.43 -19.16 -12.97
N THR A 21 5.83 -19.43 -14.20
CA THR A 21 7.19 -19.16 -14.66
C THR A 21 7.23 -17.76 -15.22
N LEU A 22 7.86 -16.85 -14.49
CA LEU A 22 8.04 -15.48 -14.93
C LEU A 22 9.49 -15.28 -15.34
N ASP A 23 9.69 -14.70 -16.53
CA ASP A 23 11.02 -14.27 -16.95
C ASP A 23 11.48 -13.12 -16.04
N SER A 24 12.52 -13.37 -15.24
CA SER A 24 13.05 -12.38 -14.30
C SER A 24 13.46 -11.09 -15.00
N ALA A 25 13.98 -11.16 -16.23
CA ALA A 25 14.37 -9.98 -16.99
C ALA A 25 13.13 -9.16 -17.40
N GLY A 26 12.10 -9.84 -17.93
CA GLY A 26 10.81 -9.24 -18.25
C GLY A 26 10.10 -8.61 -17.05
N ILE A 27 10.13 -9.26 -15.87
CA ILE A 27 9.56 -8.69 -14.64
C ILE A 27 10.28 -7.41 -14.25
N LEU A 28 11.61 -7.42 -14.22
CA LEU A 28 12.39 -6.24 -13.85
C LEU A 28 12.15 -5.08 -14.82
N ALA A 29 12.05 -5.36 -16.12
CA ALA A 29 11.71 -4.36 -17.13
C ALA A 29 10.30 -3.79 -16.93
N ALA A 30 9.31 -4.64 -16.68
CA ALA A 30 7.93 -4.21 -16.42
C ALA A 30 7.81 -3.40 -15.12
N ALA A 31 8.48 -3.83 -14.05
CA ALA A 31 8.51 -3.10 -12.78
C ALA A 31 9.20 -1.73 -12.92
N ALA A 32 10.29 -1.65 -13.71
CA ALA A 32 10.95 -0.38 -14.01
C ALA A 32 10.04 0.56 -14.80
N GLU A 33 9.28 0.06 -15.77
CA GLU A 33 8.32 0.84 -16.54
C GLU A 33 7.15 1.34 -15.68
N VAL A 34 6.58 0.48 -14.83
CA VAL A 34 5.57 0.87 -13.83
C VAL A 34 6.09 2.01 -12.96
N ARG A 35 7.29 1.85 -12.40
CA ARG A 35 7.92 2.87 -11.55
C ARG A 35 8.14 4.17 -12.30
N ARG A 36 8.56 4.10 -13.57
CA ARG A 36 8.71 5.28 -14.42
C ARG A 36 7.39 6.02 -14.60
N ILE A 37 6.31 5.33 -14.98
CA ILE A 37 4.97 5.92 -15.15
C ILE A 37 4.51 6.62 -13.86
N LEU A 38 4.63 5.92 -12.72
CA LEU A 38 4.20 6.45 -11.43
C LEU A 38 5.04 7.66 -11.03
N ASN A 39 6.36 7.60 -11.19
CA ASN A 39 7.26 8.70 -10.85
C ASN A 39 7.00 9.95 -11.72
N GLU A 40 6.83 9.78 -13.03
CA GLU A 40 6.44 10.86 -13.94
C GLU A 40 5.13 11.51 -13.50
N THR A 41 4.11 10.68 -13.20
CA THR A 41 2.82 11.16 -12.69
C THR A 41 2.96 11.88 -11.35
N PHE A 42 3.85 11.45 -10.46
CA PHE A 42 4.01 12.09 -9.17
C PHE A 42 4.80 13.40 -9.24
N HIS A 43 5.71 13.51 -10.20
CA HIS A 43 6.39 14.76 -10.48
C HIS A 43 5.45 15.80 -11.12
N GLU A 44 4.59 15.35 -12.03
CA GLU A 44 3.58 16.16 -12.72
C GLU A 44 2.17 15.61 -12.43
N PRO A 45 1.64 15.84 -11.22
CA PRO A 45 0.36 15.26 -10.82
C PRO A 45 -0.78 15.83 -11.68
N PRO A 46 -1.67 14.95 -12.21
CA PRO A 46 -2.83 15.41 -12.94
C PRO A 46 -3.73 16.24 -12.02
N ALA A 47 -4.26 17.36 -12.52
CA ALA A 47 -5.15 18.21 -11.74
C ALA A 47 -6.55 17.61 -11.57
N THR A 48 -6.93 16.73 -12.49
CA THR A 48 -8.20 16.01 -12.49
C THR A 48 -8.01 14.54 -12.82
N LEU A 49 -8.97 13.69 -12.44
CA LEU A 49 -8.92 12.27 -12.84
C LEU A 49 -8.95 12.08 -14.36
N ALA A 50 -9.59 12.98 -15.11
CA ALA A 50 -9.60 12.92 -16.58
C ALA A 50 -8.18 13.07 -17.16
N GLU A 51 -7.37 13.94 -16.58
CA GLU A 51 -5.95 14.13 -16.98
C GLU A 51 -5.07 12.92 -16.62
N ALA A 52 -5.53 12.03 -15.73
CA ALA A 52 -4.83 10.79 -15.43
C ALA A 52 -5.08 9.68 -16.47
N ALA A 53 -5.80 9.95 -17.57
CA ALA A 53 -6.17 8.96 -18.59
C ALA A 53 -4.95 8.21 -19.17
N ALA A 54 -3.91 8.93 -19.59
CA ALA A 54 -2.71 8.33 -20.17
C ALA A 54 -1.96 7.40 -19.19
N PRO A 55 -1.54 7.86 -17.98
CA PRO A 55 -0.87 6.96 -17.05
C PRO A 55 -1.77 5.79 -16.59
N LEU A 56 -3.08 6.00 -16.41
CA LEU A 56 -4.02 4.90 -16.11
C LEU A 56 -4.08 3.88 -17.24
N THR A 57 -4.13 4.32 -18.50
CA THR A 57 -4.18 3.42 -19.67
C THR A 57 -2.93 2.55 -19.74
N ARG A 58 -1.75 3.18 -19.63
CA ARG A 58 -0.47 2.47 -19.66
C ARG A 58 -0.32 1.47 -18.50
N LEU A 59 -0.72 1.86 -17.29
CA LEU A 59 -0.74 0.94 -16.14
C LEU A 59 -1.74 -0.20 -16.33
N ALA A 60 -2.92 0.06 -16.92
CA ALA A 60 -3.92 -0.96 -17.19
C ALA A 60 -3.43 -1.97 -18.23
N VAL A 61 -2.70 -1.53 -19.26
CA VAL A 61 -2.09 -2.40 -20.27
C VAL A 61 -1.05 -3.32 -19.62
N LEU A 62 -0.12 -2.79 -18.82
CA LEU A 62 0.85 -3.59 -18.06
C LEU A 62 0.15 -4.53 -17.05
N GLY A 63 -0.92 -4.05 -16.42
CA GLY A 63 -1.76 -4.82 -15.51
C GLY A 63 -2.46 -6.00 -16.16
N SER A 64 -3.01 -5.79 -17.36
CA SER A 64 -3.68 -6.83 -18.13
C SER A 64 -2.69 -7.88 -18.65
N THR A 65 -1.46 -7.50 -19.01
CA THR A 65 -0.45 -8.50 -19.41
C THR A 65 -0.05 -9.38 -18.23
N LEU A 66 0.13 -8.81 -17.03
CA LEU A 66 0.33 -9.57 -15.80
C LEU A 66 -0.86 -10.50 -15.51
N GLY A 67 -2.09 -9.99 -15.61
CA GLY A 67 -3.31 -10.77 -15.41
C GLY A 67 -3.43 -11.98 -16.35
N ARG A 68 -3.07 -11.83 -17.62
CA ARG A 68 -3.05 -12.95 -18.58
C ARG A 68 -2.05 -14.03 -18.20
N VAL A 69 -0.89 -13.66 -17.65
CA VAL A 69 0.10 -14.64 -17.19
C VAL A 69 -0.43 -15.43 -16.00
N LEU A 70 -1.14 -14.77 -15.07
CA LEU A 70 -1.81 -15.44 -13.95
C LEU A 70 -2.92 -16.39 -14.44
N ALA A 71 -3.79 -15.94 -15.35
CA ALA A 71 -4.87 -16.76 -15.92
C ALA A 71 -4.33 -17.98 -16.69
N ALA A 72 -3.29 -17.79 -17.51
CA ALA A 72 -2.63 -18.88 -18.23
C ALA A 72 -2.02 -19.95 -17.31
N SER A 73 -1.79 -19.62 -16.04
CA SER A 73 -1.31 -20.54 -15.00
C SER A 73 -2.44 -21.32 -14.30
N GLY A 74 -3.68 -21.26 -14.82
CA GLY A 74 -4.83 -22.00 -14.28
C GLY A 74 -5.45 -21.36 -13.04
N ARG A 75 -5.25 -20.05 -12.84
CA ARG A 75 -5.71 -19.30 -11.65
C ARG A 75 -6.93 -18.41 -11.93
N ASP A 76 -7.94 -18.97 -12.59
CA ASP A 76 -9.20 -18.27 -12.89
C ASP A 76 -10.00 -17.90 -11.62
N ASP A 77 -9.74 -18.61 -10.51
CA ASP A 77 -10.29 -18.34 -9.19
C ASP A 77 -9.94 -16.93 -8.66
N LEU A 78 -8.77 -16.39 -9.04
CA LEU A 78 -8.31 -15.07 -8.61
C LEU A 78 -9.16 -13.93 -9.17
N ALA A 79 -9.72 -14.08 -10.37
CA ALA A 79 -10.54 -13.04 -11.00
C ALA A 79 -11.84 -12.79 -10.20
N ALA A 80 -12.44 -13.87 -9.68
CA ALA A 80 -13.67 -13.80 -8.87
C ALA A 80 -13.42 -13.47 -7.38
N ALA A 81 -12.19 -13.68 -6.89
CA ALA A 81 -11.85 -13.46 -5.49
C ALA A 81 -12.04 -11.99 -5.08
N ALA A 82 -12.71 -11.74 -3.96
CA ALA A 82 -12.71 -10.42 -3.31
C ALA A 82 -11.43 -10.20 -2.48
N TRP A 83 -10.76 -11.29 -2.13
CA TRP A 83 -9.63 -11.32 -1.22
C TRP A 83 -8.56 -12.30 -1.70
N VAL A 84 -7.32 -11.82 -1.85
CA VAL A 84 -6.18 -12.59 -2.36
C VAL A 84 -5.04 -12.55 -1.35
N HIS A 85 -4.57 -13.74 -0.94
CA HIS A 85 -3.38 -13.93 -0.11
C HIS A 85 -2.21 -14.35 -1.00
N VAL A 86 -1.28 -13.44 -1.24
CA VAL A 86 -0.07 -13.68 -2.00
C VAL A 86 1.03 -14.19 -1.08
N VAL A 87 1.48 -15.43 -1.30
CA VAL A 87 2.61 -16.03 -0.60
C VAL A 87 3.89 -15.72 -1.36
N MET A 88 4.73 -14.88 -0.76
CA MET A 88 5.99 -14.45 -1.32
C MET A 88 7.10 -15.46 -0.99
N LEU A 89 7.68 -16.04 -2.04
CA LEU A 89 8.89 -16.86 -2.01
C LEU A 89 9.97 -16.18 -2.86
N GLY A 90 10.56 -15.08 -2.37
CA GLY A 90 11.84 -14.51 -2.83
C GLY A 90 12.02 -14.08 -4.31
N ALA A 91 12.65 -12.91 -4.44
CA ALA A 91 13.42 -12.32 -5.55
C ALA A 91 12.73 -11.41 -6.59
N ALA A 92 11.40 -11.39 -6.71
CA ALA A 92 10.73 -10.31 -7.44
C ALA A 92 9.34 -10.03 -6.86
N ASP A 93 9.17 -8.86 -6.26
CA ASP A 93 7.87 -8.38 -5.79
C ASP A 93 7.06 -7.93 -7.00
N LEU A 94 6.10 -8.76 -7.41
CA LEU A 94 5.19 -8.40 -8.48
C LEU A 94 4.17 -7.37 -7.98
N PRO A 95 3.82 -6.35 -8.79
CA PRO A 95 2.84 -5.36 -8.42
C PRO A 95 1.43 -5.92 -8.66
N PHE A 96 1.00 -6.88 -7.83
CA PHE A 96 -0.34 -7.50 -7.93
C PHE A 96 -1.48 -6.48 -7.85
N GLU A 97 -1.25 -5.34 -7.21
CA GLU A 97 -2.12 -4.16 -7.20
C GLU A 97 -2.53 -3.68 -8.58
N LEU A 98 -1.62 -3.83 -9.55
CA LEU A 98 -1.79 -3.34 -10.91
C LEU A 98 -2.47 -4.36 -11.81
N VAL A 99 -2.71 -5.60 -11.38
CA VAL A 99 -3.49 -6.54 -12.19
C VAL A 99 -4.84 -5.91 -12.52
N TYR A 100 -5.19 -5.92 -13.81
CA TYR A 100 -6.34 -5.20 -14.35
C TYR A 100 -7.37 -6.20 -14.90
N ASP A 101 -8.52 -6.28 -14.23
CA ASP A 101 -9.59 -7.27 -14.49
C ASP A 101 -10.60 -6.85 -15.55
N HIS A 102 -10.61 -5.58 -15.93
CA HIS A 102 -11.48 -5.08 -16.99
C HIS A 102 -10.86 -5.37 -18.37
N PRO A 103 -11.61 -5.25 -19.48
CA PRO A 103 -11.06 -5.44 -20.81
C PRO A 103 -9.81 -4.59 -21.04
N LEU A 104 -8.80 -5.18 -21.69
CA LEU A 104 -7.60 -4.45 -22.12
C LEU A 104 -8.03 -3.19 -22.90
N PRO A 105 -7.47 -2.01 -22.59
CA PRO A 105 -7.71 -0.82 -23.40
C PRO A 105 -7.42 -1.03 -24.90
N ASP A 106 -8.24 -0.44 -25.77
CA ASP A 106 -8.07 -0.53 -27.24
C ASP A 106 -6.79 0.16 -27.76
N LYS A 107 -6.15 0.97 -26.91
CA LYS A 107 -4.92 1.71 -27.19
C LYS A 107 -3.95 1.56 -26.03
N ASP A 108 -2.66 1.57 -26.35
CA ASP A 108 -1.60 1.42 -25.35
C ASP A 108 -1.30 2.73 -24.61
N ASP A 109 -1.45 3.87 -25.28
CA ASP A 109 -1.04 5.19 -24.75
C ASP A 109 -2.14 5.87 -23.92
N GLU A 110 -3.33 6.02 -24.51
CA GLU A 110 -4.42 6.76 -23.86
C GLU A 110 -5.80 6.38 -24.42
N VAL A 111 -6.71 6.07 -23.50
CA VAL A 111 -8.16 6.08 -23.71
C VAL A 111 -8.82 6.90 -22.60
N PRO A 112 -10.03 7.48 -22.83
CA PRO A 112 -10.72 8.25 -21.80
C PRO A 112 -10.96 7.45 -20.51
N VAL A 113 -11.02 8.13 -19.38
CA VAL A 113 -11.42 7.48 -18.11
C VAL A 113 -12.91 7.15 -18.12
N CYS A 114 -13.29 6.02 -17.51
CA CYS A 114 -14.69 5.61 -17.40
C CYS A 114 -15.57 6.68 -16.72
N ALA A 115 -16.78 6.85 -17.23
CA ALA A 115 -17.74 7.86 -16.78
C ALA A 115 -18.10 7.75 -15.29
N PRO A 116 -18.29 6.54 -14.70
CA PRO A 116 -18.53 6.42 -13.26
C PRO A 116 -17.41 7.01 -12.41
N ALA A 117 -16.14 6.77 -12.77
CA ALA A 117 -15.02 7.32 -12.03
C ALA A 117 -14.94 8.85 -12.17
N LEU A 118 -15.17 9.38 -13.38
CA LEU A 118 -15.26 10.82 -13.61
C LEU A 118 -16.44 11.49 -12.87
N ALA A 119 -17.51 10.75 -12.61
CA ALA A 119 -18.65 11.20 -11.81
C ALA A 119 -18.40 11.12 -10.29
N GLY A 120 -17.20 10.72 -9.86
CA GLY A 120 -16.82 10.63 -8.44
C GLY A 120 -17.28 9.33 -7.76
N ALA A 121 -17.62 8.29 -8.52
CA ALA A 121 -17.83 6.97 -7.92
C ALA A 121 -16.56 6.49 -7.20
N THR A 122 -16.73 5.60 -6.23
CA THR A 122 -15.62 4.95 -5.51
C THR A 122 -15.56 3.44 -5.79
N GLY A 123 -16.20 2.99 -6.87
CA GLY A 123 -16.23 1.59 -7.27
C GLY A 123 -17.07 1.37 -8.52
N CYS A 124 -16.89 0.23 -9.16
CA CYS A 124 -17.59 -0.19 -10.38
C CYS A 124 -17.97 -1.67 -10.23
N GLY A 125 -19.18 -1.93 -9.73
CA GLY A 125 -19.72 -3.28 -9.56
C GLY A 125 -20.12 -3.93 -10.88
N ALA A 126 -20.80 -5.08 -10.83
CA ALA A 126 -21.23 -5.82 -12.03
C ALA A 126 -22.17 -5.03 -12.95
N THR A 127 -22.97 -4.10 -12.40
CA THR A 127 -23.92 -3.28 -13.17
C THR A 127 -23.32 -1.96 -13.68
N CYS A 128 -22.00 -1.81 -13.59
CA CYS A 128 -21.32 -0.60 -14.00
C CYS A 128 -21.28 -0.50 -15.53
N PRO A 129 -21.78 0.59 -16.14
CA PRO A 129 -22.02 0.67 -17.59
C PRO A 129 -20.75 0.61 -18.43
N ASP A 130 -19.61 0.94 -17.81
CA ASP A 130 -18.31 1.01 -18.45
C ASP A 130 -17.38 -0.16 -18.09
N ARG A 131 -17.88 -1.15 -17.34
CA ARG A 131 -17.08 -2.29 -16.88
C ARG A 131 -16.48 -3.08 -18.04
N ASP A 132 -17.30 -3.37 -19.05
CA ASP A 132 -16.96 -4.28 -20.14
C ASP A 132 -16.54 -3.53 -21.42
N ARG A 133 -16.07 -2.28 -21.28
CA ARG A 133 -15.65 -1.44 -22.42
C ARG A 133 -14.13 -1.31 -22.48
N SER A 134 -13.55 -1.61 -23.63
CA SER A 134 -12.12 -1.44 -23.93
C SER A 134 -11.76 -0.05 -24.47
N ASP A 135 -12.75 0.74 -24.91
CA ASP A 135 -12.53 2.10 -25.42
C ASP A 135 -12.33 3.16 -24.32
N ARG A 136 -12.18 2.72 -23.07
CA ARG A 136 -11.99 3.53 -21.86
C ARG A 136 -11.23 2.76 -20.80
N VAL A 137 -10.51 3.47 -19.94
CA VAL A 137 -9.83 2.89 -18.79
C VAL A 137 -10.63 3.18 -17.53
N CYS A 138 -10.91 2.16 -16.73
CA CYS A 138 -11.63 2.34 -15.48
C CYS A 138 -10.73 1.97 -14.31
N PRO A 139 -10.37 2.92 -13.42
CA PRO A 139 -9.43 2.62 -12.35
C PRO A 139 -9.94 1.57 -11.36
N PHE A 140 -11.25 1.30 -11.36
CA PHE A 140 -11.88 0.23 -10.58
C PHE A 140 -11.61 -1.19 -11.11
N GLY A 141 -10.95 -1.31 -12.27
CA GLY A 141 -10.48 -2.58 -12.79
C GLY A 141 -9.17 -3.06 -12.16
N PHE A 142 -8.41 -2.18 -11.51
CA PHE A 142 -7.19 -2.56 -10.80
C PHE A 142 -7.50 -3.32 -9.51
N TRP A 143 -6.77 -4.41 -9.25
CA TRP A 143 -6.89 -5.20 -8.01
C TRP A 143 -6.74 -4.34 -6.75
N ALA A 144 -5.84 -3.36 -6.77
CA ALA A 144 -5.68 -2.36 -5.71
C ALA A 144 -7.00 -1.70 -5.25
N THR A 145 -7.98 -1.64 -6.14
CA THR A 145 -9.23 -0.90 -5.92
C THR A 145 -10.45 -1.79 -5.84
N ASN A 146 -10.36 -3.06 -6.22
CA ASN A 146 -11.52 -3.95 -6.23
C ASN A 146 -11.33 -5.21 -5.37
N LYS A 147 -10.12 -5.46 -4.88
CA LYS A 147 -9.78 -6.59 -4.02
C LYS A 147 -9.05 -6.11 -2.76
N VAL A 148 -9.09 -6.95 -1.74
CA VAL A 148 -8.10 -6.93 -0.66
C VAL A 148 -6.94 -7.81 -1.09
N ILE A 149 -5.72 -7.24 -1.11
CA ILE A 149 -4.49 -7.95 -1.49
C ILE A 149 -3.56 -7.96 -0.29
N GLU A 150 -3.07 -9.14 0.06
CA GLU A 150 -2.18 -9.30 1.19
C GLU A 150 -0.96 -10.10 0.80
N ARG A 151 0.22 -9.59 1.13
CA ARG A 151 1.46 -10.33 0.94
C ARG A 151 1.90 -10.96 2.25
N ARG A 152 2.05 -12.27 2.29
CA ARG A 152 2.65 -13.00 3.41
C ARG A 152 3.99 -13.58 2.97
N VAL A 153 4.99 -13.50 3.84
CA VAL A 153 6.22 -14.27 3.67
C VAL A 153 5.89 -15.73 3.96
N HIS A 154 6.29 -16.64 3.06
CA HIS A 154 6.08 -18.07 3.28
C HIS A 154 6.70 -18.53 4.61
N ALA A 155 5.88 -19.08 5.51
CA ALA A 155 6.32 -19.67 6.77
C ALA A 155 6.04 -21.19 6.74
N PRO A 156 7.06 -22.04 6.62
CA PRO A 156 6.87 -23.49 6.61
C PRO A 156 6.14 -23.97 7.87
N GLY A 157 5.05 -24.74 7.70
CA GLY A 157 4.27 -25.33 8.80
C GLY A 157 3.18 -24.45 9.40
N ARG A 158 2.90 -23.27 8.84
CA ARG A 158 1.68 -22.50 9.14
C ARG A 158 0.62 -22.81 8.07
N ASP A 159 -0.27 -23.76 8.38
CA ASP A 159 -1.50 -23.96 7.62
C ASP A 159 -2.37 -22.70 7.77
N GLY A 160 -2.99 -22.24 6.67
CA GLY A 160 -3.70 -20.96 6.53
C GLY A 160 -4.94 -20.72 7.40
N THR A 161 -4.99 -21.32 8.59
CA THR A 161 -6.03 -21.11 9.62
C THR A 161 -5.34 -20.67 10.92
N LEU A 162 -5.03 -19.38 11.01
CA LEU A 162 -4.62 -18.75 12.26
C LEU A 162 -5.77 -17.84 12.74
N ALA A 163 -5.96 -17.75 14.06
CA ALA A 163 -6.86 -16.78 14.65
C ALA A 163 -6.51 -15.37 14.11
N GLU A 164 -7.50 -14.64 13.62
CA GLU A 164 -7.31 -13.29 13.06
C GLU A 164 -6.68 -12.38 14.15
N PRO A 165 -5.38 -11.99 14.02
CA PRO A 165 -4.71 -11.20 15.04
C PRO A 165 -5.43 -9.86 15.22
N ARG A 166 -5.56 -9.39 16.46
CA ARG A 166 -6.29 -8.16 16.78
C ARG A 166 -5.35 -7.04 17.17
N VAL A 167 -5.53 -5.88 16.54
CA VAL A 167 -4.81 -4.64 16.85
C VAL A 167 -5.83 -3.59 17.28
N ARG A 168 -5.73 -3.13 18.52
CA ARG A 168 -6.53 -2.03 19.03
C ARG A 168 -5.90 -0.71 18.60
N LEU A 169 -6.42 -0.11 17.54
CA LEU A 169 -5.84 1.09 16.92
C LEU A 169 -5.72 2.28 17.88
N THR A 170 -6.51 2.30 18.93
CA THR A 170 -6.53 3.39 19.92
C THR A 170 -5.41 3.34 20.95
N ASP A 171 -4.61 2.26 21.01
CA ASP A 171 -3.58 2.09 22.05
C ASP A 171 -2.41 3.07 21.91
N GLY A 172 -2.13 3.52 20.70
CA GLY A 172 -1.18 4.58 20.47
C GLY A 172 -0.81 4.71 19.00
N ALA A 173 -0.36 5.91 18.63
CA ALA A 173 0.23 6.12 17.33
C ALA A 173 1.46 7.03 17.44
N LEU A 174 2.46 6.78 16.59
CA LEU A 174 3.61 7.66 16.42
C LEU A 174 3.69 8.11 14.98
N VAL A 175 3.94 9.40 14.79
CA VAL A 175 4.16 10.00 13.48
C VAL A 175 5.55 10.61 13.45
N ALA A 176 6.35 10.23 12.47
CA ALA A 176 7.64 10.85 12.21
C ALA A 176 7.77 11.15 10.72
N THR A 177 8.18 12.37 10.39
CA THR A 177 8.29 12.83 9.00
C THR A 177 9.65 13.48 8.76
N SER A 178 10.21 13.33 7.56
CA SER A 178 11.34 14.14 7.09
C SER A 178 10.94 15.62 7.02
N ALA A 179 11.91 16.52 7.17
CA ALA A 179 11.74 17.94 6.91
C ALA A 179 11.39 18.22 5.43
N ARG A 180 11.72 17.29 4.52
CA ARG A 180 11.41 17.40 3.09
C ARG A 180 9.97 17.02 2.75
N THR A 181 9.22 16.45 3.69
CA THR A 181 7.78 16.18 3.50
C THR A 181 7.02 17.46 3.12
N ASP A 182 7.44 18.60 3.65
CA ASP A 182 6.78 19.90 3.45
C ASP A 182 7.25 20.65 2.19
N ALA A 183 8.10 20.04 1.34
CA ALA A 183 8.71 20.74 0.21
C ALA A 183 7.71 21.20 -0.87
N ALA A 184 6.68 20.40 -1.15
CA ALA A 184 5.65 20.71 -2.14
C ALA A 184 4.35 21.27 -1.53
N ASP A 185 4.14 21.05 -0.23
CA ASP A 185 3.02 21.56 0.56
C ASP A 185 3.57 21.83 1.97
N PRO A 186 3.74 23.11 2.38
CA PRO A 186 4.30 23.48 3.68
C PRO A 186 3.55 22.94 4.89
N THR A 187 2.34 22.39 4.70
CA THR A 187 1.48 21.87 5.76
C THR A 187 1.39 20.35 5.76
N ALA A 188 2.05 19.63 4.84
CA ALA A 188 1.89 18.19 4.66
C ALA A 188 2.17 17.39 5.95
N SER A 189 3.29 17.67 6.63
CA SER A 189 3.67 17.01 7.89
C SER A 189 2.68 17.27 9.02
N GLN A 190 2.13 18.49 9.08
CA GLN A 190 1.10 18.87 10.03
C GLN A 190 -0.23 18.16 9.73
N ARG A 191 -0.62 18.08 8.45
CA ARG A 191 -1.82 17.39 7.99
C ARG A 191 -1.78 15.90 8.30
N ILE A 192 -0.64 15.24 8.04
CA ILE A 192 -0.41 13.83 8.42
C ILE A 192 -0.59 13.65 9.93
N ALA A 193 0.07 14.47 10.75
CA ALA A 193 -0.05 14.37 12.20
C ALA A 193 -1.48 14.63 12.69
N ALA A 194 -2.18 15.61 12.11
CA ALA A 194 -3.56 15.93 12.45
C ALA A 194 -4.54 14.81 12.07
N ALA A 195 -4.37 14.19 10.90
CA ALA A 195 -5.17 13.05 10.47
C ALA A 195 -5.03 11.87 11.43
N VAL A 196 -3.79 11.55 11.83
CA VAL A 196 -3.50 10.47 12.77
C VAL A 196 -4.04 10.80 14.16
N ALA A 197 -3.86 12.02 14.65
CA ALA A 197 -4.42 12.46 15.94
C ALA A 197 -5.95 12.44 15.97
N GLY A 198 -6.60 12.70 14.83
CA GLY A 198 -8.05 12.59 14.68
C GLY A 198 -8.58 11.14 14.66
N LEU A 199 -7.71 10.16 14.42
CA LEU A 199 -8.01 8.72 14.54
C LEU A 199 -7.62 8.18 15.92
N VAL A 200 -6.43 8.56 16.42
CA VAL A 200 -5.83 8.08 17.67
C VAL A 200 -5.49 9.31 18.55
N PRO A 201 -6.33 9.65 19.55
CA PRO A 201 -6.12 10.87 20.35
C PRO A 201 -4.80 10.90 21.13
N THR A 202 -4.21 9.74 21.40
CA THR A 202 -2.91 9.57 22.09
C THR A 202 -1.72 9.67 21.15
N ALA A 203 -1.94 9.96 19.85
CA ALA A 203 -0.89 10.05 18.86
C ALA A 203 0.18 11.09 19.25
N LYS A 204 1.45 10.72 19.13
CA LYS A 204 2.58 11.62 19.30
C LYS A 204 3.31 11.85 17.98
N ARG A 205 3.93 13.03 17.86
CA ARG A 205 4.83 13.35 16.76
C ARG A 205 6.27 13.27 17.26
N ALA A 206 7.05 12.34 16.70
CA ALA A 206 8.48 12.28 16.89
C ALA A 206 9.17 13.24 15.90
N ALA A 207 10.12 14.04 16.40
CA ALA A 207 10.81 15.03 15.58
C ALA A 207 11.85 14.41 14.63
N ASP A 208 12.50 13.34 15.08
CA ASP A 208 13.60 12.65 14.39
C ASP A 208 13.73 11.20 14.89
N TRP A 209 14.78 10.50 14.47
CA TRP A 209 15.05 9.12 14.86
C TRP A 209 15.31 8.96 16.37
N THR A 210 15.93 9.95 16.99
CA THR A 210 16.24 9.93 18.43
C THR A 210 14.96 10.07 19.25
N ALA A 211 14.10 11.02 18.86
CA ALA A 211 12.78 11.18 19.43
C ALA A 211 11.92 9.92 19.23
N LEU A 212 11.90 9.35 18.02
CA LEU A 212 11.16 8.11 17.72
C LEU A 212 11.59 6.97 18.64
N ALA A 213 12.90 6.78 18.81
CA ALA A 213 13.46 5.75 19.68
C ALA A 213 13.06 5.92 21.15
N SER A 214 12.91 7.16 21.61
CA SER A 214 12.41 7.45 22.96
C SER A 214 10.90 7.23 23.05
N ASP A 215 10.15 7.78 22.10
CA ASP A 215 8.69 7.80 22.08
C ASP A 215 8.09 6.41 21.94
N VAL A 216 8.72 5.51 21.15
CA VAL A 216 8.28 4.11 21.00
C VAL A 216 8.41 3.30 22.30
N ARG A 217 9.33 3.68 23.20
CA ARG A 217 9.51 3.00 24.50
C ARG A 217 8.54 3.50 25.58
N VAL A 218 8.10 4.74 25.48
CA VAL A 218 7.23 5.38 26.50
C VAL A 218 5.78 5.50 26.05
N THR A 219 5.48 5.09 24.83
CA THR A 219 4.12 4.95 24.32
C THR A 219 3.77 3.47 24.48
N PRO A 220 2.79 3.12 25.33
CA PRO A 220 2.38 1.73 25.49
C PRO A 220 1.97 1.17 24.13
N GLU A 221 2.66 0.13 23.67
CA GLU A 221 2.29 -0.69 22.50
C GLU A 221 1.68 0.11 21.33
N PRO A 222 2.45 1.00 20.65
CA PRO A 222 1.88 1.84 19.60
C PRO A 222 1.32 0.95 18.48
N ALA A 223 0.01 0.97 18.30
CA ALA A 223 -0.68 0.18 17.29
C ALA A 223 -0.41 0.67 15.85
N LEU A 224 -0.06 1.95 15.69
CA LEU A 224 0.19 2.58 14.39
C LEU A 224 1.48 3.41 14.39
N LEU A 225 2.39 3.12 13.46
CA LEU A 225 3.57 3.94 13.18
C LEU A 225 3.45 4.53 11.77
N VAL A 226 3.52 5.85 11.65
CA VAL A 226 3.54 6.55 10.36
C VAL A 226 4.92 7.17 10.16
N LEU A 227 5.71 6.56 9.29
CA LEU A 227 7.07 6.97 8.97
C LEU A 227 7.10 7.54 7.54
N VAL A 228 7.28 8.85 7.43
CA VAL A 228 7.41 9.54 6.14
C VAL A 228 8.86 9.96 5.93
N THR A 229 9.66 9.06 5.36
CA THR A 229 11.11 9.24 5.24
C THR A 229 11.50 9.86 3.90
N HIS A 230 12.58 10.64 3.90
CA HIS A 230 13.36 10.86 2.68
C HIS A 230 14.46 9.80 2.60
N THR A 231 14.65 9.24 1.41
CA THR A 231 15.67 8.21 1.18
C THR A 231 16.81 8.84 0.40
N GLU A 232 18.00 8.84 0.99
CA GLU A 232 19.23 9.06 0.24
C GLU A 232 19.77 7.70 -0.16
N ALA A 233 19.51 7.33 -1.42
CA ALA A 233 19.93 6.05 -1.97
C ALA A 233 21.46 5.96 -2.02
N GLY A 234 21.99 4.86 -1.51
CA GLY A 234 23.40 4.52 -1.58
C GLY A 234 23.58 3.05 -1.98
N GLY A 235 24.76 2.50 -1.68
CA GLY A 235 24.93 1.05 -1.65
C GLY A 235 24.31 0.46 -0.38
N PRO A 236 24.36 -0.88 -0.21
CA PRO A 236 23.66 -1.58 0.88
C PRO A 236 23.98 -1.08 2.31
N LEU A 237 25.16 -0.47 2.51
CA LEU A 237 25.60 0.09 3.79
C LEU A 237 25.58 1.62 3.85
N SER A 238 25.30 2.30 2.74
CA SER A 238 25.27 3.77 2.65
C SER A 238 23.89 4.35 2.35
N THR A 239 22.88 3.51 2.12
CA THR A 239 21.48 3.94 2.11
C THR A 239 21.08 4.51 3.47
N THR A 240 20.56 5.73 3.47
CA THR A 240 20.04 6.38 4.68
C THR A 240 18.59 6.82 4.51
N LEU A 241 17.89 6.83 5.64
CA LEU A 241 16.54 7.31 5.79
C LEU A 241 16.56 8.54 6.70
N GLU A 242 15.96 9.63 6.26
CA GLU A 242 15.89 10.88 6.99
C GLU A 242 14.53 11.03 7.67
N LEU A 243 14.54 11.35 8.97
CA LEU A 243 13.41 11.87 9.75
C LEU A 243 13.82 13.19 10.38
N GLY A 244 12.94 14.19 10.37
CA GLY A 244 13.34 15.57 10.62
C GLY A 244 14.44 15.98 9.66
N SER A 245 15.59 16.39 10.17
CA SER A 245 16.81 16.62 9.37
C SER A 245 17.93 15.66 9.75
N GLN A 246 17.58 14.50 10.33
CA GLN A 246 18.52 13.51 10.82
C GLN A 246 18.56 12.30 9.86
N PRO A 247 19.65 12.08 9.11
CA PRO A 247 19.84 10.84 8.38
C PRO A 247 20.15 9.70 9.34
N PHE A 248 19.63 8.51 9.05
CA PHE A 248 19.87 7.29 9.80
C PHE A 248 20.09 6.12 8.85
N ALA A 249 21.09 5.30 9.14
CA ALA A 249 21.43 4.19 8.26
C ALA A 249 20.31 3.14 8.27
N SER A 250 19.74 2.82 7.11
CA SER A 250 18.58 1.92 7.01
C SER A 250 18.84 0.54 7.63
N HIS A 251 20.06 0.02 7.45
CA HIS A 251 20.50 -1.27 8.01
C HIS A 251 20.61 -1.30 9.55
N ARG A 252 20.48 -0.15 10.23
CA ARG A 252 20.48 -0.06 11.70
C ARG A 252 19.09 0.02 12.30
N VAL A 253 18.05 0.00 11.47
CA VAL A 253 16.67 -0.03 11.97
C VAL A 253 16.35 -1.43 12.44
N ASP A 254 15.87 -1.54 13.68
CA ASP A 254 15.55 -2.81 14.32
C ASP A 254 14.32 -2.67 15.25
N ALA A 255 14.01 -3.75 15.98
CA ALA A 255 12.89 -3.79 16.91
C ALA A 255 12.93 -2.67 17.97
N THR A 256 14.11 -2.14 18.34
CA THR A 256 14.20 -1.08 19.35
C THR A 256 13.64 0.26 18.90
N LEU A 257 13.42 0.42 17.58
CA LEU A 257 12.82 1.60 16.94
C LEU A 257 11.37 1.36 16.50
N ILE A 258 10.95 0.09 16.35
CA ILE A 258 9.65 -0.28 15.76
C ILE A 258 8.74 -0.94 16.79
N ASN A 259 9.20 -1.97 17.50
CA ASN A 259 8.41 -2.75 18.45
C ASN A 259 9.31 -3.24 19.60
N PRO A 260 9.75 -2.34 20.50
CA PRO A 260 10.76 -2.64 21.51
C PRO A 260 10.31 -3.74 22.48
N ASP A 261 9.01 -3.77 22.81
CA ASP A 261 8.42 -4.75 23.71
C ASP A 261 8.09 -6.07 23.02
N LYS A 262 8.29 -6.14 21.69
CA LYS A 262 7.99 -7.32 20.85
C LYS A 262 6.53 -7.77 21.01
N ALA A 263 5.61 -6.82 21.08
CA ALA A 263 4.18 -7.06 21.08
C ALA A 263 3.80 -7.96 19.89
N ASP A 264 2.85 -8.86 20.11
CA ASP A 264 2.30 -9.76 19.10
C ASP A 264 0.78 -9.82 19.28
N PRO A 265 -0.01 -9.19 18.38
CA PRO A 265 0.43 -8.53 17.16
C PRO A 265 1.24 -7.24 17.43
N GLY A 266 2.30 -7.02 16.65
CA GLY A 266 3.03 -5.75 16.62
C GLY A 266 2.34 -4.65 15.80
N PRO A 267 2.97 -3.48 15.65
CA PRO A 267 2.38 -2.31 15.01
C PRO A 267 2.04 -2.51 13.54
N ILE A 268 1.05 -1.75 13.08
CA ILE A 268 0.85 -1.42 11.67
C ILE A 268 1.82 -0.27 11.34
N VAL A 269 2.68 -0.45 10.35
CA VAL A 269 3.70 0.53 9.94
C VAL A 269 3.38 1.06 8.55
N LEU A 270 3.05 2.34 8.44
CA LEU A 270 3.00 3.07 7.18
C LEU A 270 4.38 3.64 6.90
N SER A 271 5.15 2.98 6.03
CA SER A 271 6.47 3.42 5.62
C SER A 271 6.41 4.09 4.24
N LEU A 272 6.01 5.36 4.24
CA LEU A 272 5.65 6.09 3.03
C LEU A 272 6.73 7.13 2.69
N GLY A 273 7.58 6.85 1.70
CA GLY A 273 8.69 7.73 1.36
C GLY A 273 9.23 7.48 -0.05
N CYS A 274 10.44 7.97 -0.31
CA CYS A 274 11.13 7.69 -1.58
C CYS A 274 11.45 6.18 -1.70
N ASP A 275 10.69 5.46 -2.51
CA ASP A 275 11.00 4.09 -3.00
C ASP A 275 11.20 3.02 -1.91
N THR A 276 10.27 2.93 -0.96
CA THR A 276 10.41 2.10 0.24
C THR A 276 10.21 0.60 -0.01
N ASP A 277 9.58 0.21 -1.10
CA ASP A 277 9.33 -1.21 -1.42
C ASP A 277 10.56 -1.90 -2.02
N LEU A 278 11.33 -1.18 -2.84
CA LEU A 278 12.54 -1.67 -3.51
C LEU A 278 13.83 -1.29 -2.77
N LEU A 279 13.71 -0.64 -1.61
CA LEU A 279 14.86 -0.20 -0.85
C LEU A 279 15.60 -1.39 -0.26
N GLU A 280 16.85 -1.58 -0.67
CA GLU A 280 17.74 -2.56 -0.04
C GLU A 280 18.34 -2.00 1.25
N ALA A 281 18.30 -2.80 2.32
CA ALA A 281 18.90 -2.55 3.62
C ALA A 281 19.89 -3.70 3.94
N GLY A 282 21.05 -3.69 3.29
CA GLY A 282 22.03 -4.78 3.39
C GLY A 282 21.62 -5.98 2.55
N PHE A 283 21.27 -7.10 3.20
CA PHE A 283 20.85 -8.35 2.54
C PHE A 283 19.32 -8.55 2.53
N ALA A 284 18.57 -7.61 3.11
CA ALA A 284 17.12 -7.66 3.22
C ALA A 284 16.52 -6.43 2.54
N THR A 285 15.28 -6.55 2.06
CA THR A 285 14.50 -5.37 1.67
C THR A 285 14.09 -4.58 2.92
N TRP A 286 13.78 -3.30 2.76
CA TRP A 286 13.29 -2.47 3.85
C TRP A 286 12.02 -3.02 4.51
N VAL A 287 11.10 -3.57 3.70
CA VAL A 287 9.92 -4.28 4.19
C VAL A 287 10.31 -5.48 5.07
N GLN A 288 11.28 -6.29 4.64
CA GLN A 288 11.78 -7.43 5.42
C GLN A 288 12.46 -6.98 6.73
N THR A 289 13.18 -5.85 6.72
CA THR A 289 13.76 -5.25 7.93
C THR A 289 12.68 -4.86 8.94
N LEU A 290 11.60 -4.22 8.51
CA LEU A 290 10.47 -3.85 9.37
C LEU A 290 9.72 -5.09 9.90
N GLN A 291 9.56 -6.12 9.07
CA GLN A 291 8.97 -7.39 9.51
C GLN A 291 9.86 -8.14 10.52
N ALA A 292 11.18 -8.14 10.31
CA ALA A 292 12.15 -8.68 11.27
C ALA A 292 12.11 -7.89 12.60
N ALA A 293 11.78 -6.61 12.53
CA ALA A 293 11.50 -5.75 13.68
C ALA A 293 10.10 -5.95 14.28
N LYS A 294 9.36 -7.01 13.89
CA LYS A 294 8.03 -7.39 14.40
C LYS A 294 6.91 -6.40 14.11
N ALA A 295 6.96 -5.71 12.97
CA ALA A 295 5.77 -5.07 12.40
C ALA A 295 4.79 -6.14 11.91
N SER A 296 3.50 -6.01 12.25
CA SER A 296 2.47 -6.97 11.80
C SER A 296 1.99 -6.68 10.39
N VAL A 297 1.92 -5.39 10.02
CA VAL A 297 1.60 -4.92 8.67
C VAL A 297 2.59 -3.82 8.32
N VAL A 298 3.10 -3.85 7.09
CA VAL A 298 3.94 -2.82 6.50
C VAL A 298 3.28 -2.36 5.21
N VAL A 299 2.95 -1.07 5.13
CA VAL A 299 2.53 -0.41 3.88
C VAL A 299 3.72 0.35 3.31
N SER A 300 4.13 0.01 2.11
CA SER A 300 5.28 0.57 1.39
C SER A 300 4.85 1.10 0.01
N ALA A 301 5.80 1.75 -0.68
CA ALA A 301 5.56 2.37 -1.98
C ALA A 301 6.57 1.91 -3.04
N LEU A 302 6.05 1.57 -4.21
CA LEU A 302 6.78 1.11 -5.41
C LEU A 302 7.57 2.22 -6.14
N SER A 303 7.32 3.47 -5.78
CA SER A 303 7.89 4.64 -6.44
C SER A 303 8.02 5.78 -5.42
N PRO A 304 8.95 6.73 -5.60
CA PRO A 304 9.03 7.90 -4.75
C PRO A 304 7.76 8.76 -4.72
N ILE A 305 7.26 9.06 -3.52
CA ILE A 305 6.01 9.81 -3.35
C ILE A 305 6.30 11.20 -2.75
N PRO A 306 5.83 12.29 -3.37
CA PRO A 306 5.87 13.63 -2.77
C PRO A 306 5.08 13.71 -1.47
N GLY A 307 5.58 14.46 -0.48
CA GLY A 307 4.95 14.56 0.84
C GLY A 307 3.50 15.05 0.82
N ARG A 308 3.13 15.95 -0.11
CA ARG A 308 1.72 16.36 -0.35
C ARG A 308 0.82 15.16 -0.63
N GLN A 309 1.23 14.25 -1.51
CA GLN A 309 0.44 13.08 -1.87
C GLN A 309 0.33 12.10 -0.72
N VAL A 310 1.41 11.93 0.06
CA VAL A 310 1.39 11.14 1.30
C VAL A 310 0.36 11.71 2.28
N ALA A 311 0.35 13.04 2.49
CA ALA A 311 -0.63 13.69 3.35
C ALA A 311 -2.08 13.47 2.86
N ASP A 312 -2.32 13.70 1.56
CA ASP A 312 -3.63 13.50 0.94
C ASP A 312 -4.14 12.06 1.09
N PHE A 313 -3.24 11.07 1.06
CA PHE A 313 -3.58 9.66 1.26
C PHE A 313 -3.79 9.30 2.73
N VAL A 314 -2.92 9.75 3.63
CA VAL A 314 -3.04 9.45 5.07
C VAL A 314 -4.35 10.00 5.62
N GLU A 315 -4.79 11.19 5.21
CA GLU A 315 -6.11 11.73 5.57
C GLU A 315 -7.26 10.78 5.16
N LYS A 316 -7.20 10.25 3.94
CA LYS A 316 -8.21 9.31 3.40
C LYS A 316 -8.14 7.96 4.09
N LEU A 317 -6.95 7.48 4.42
CA LEU A 317 -6.77 6.24 5.17
C LEU A 317 -7.30 6.36 6.59
N CYS A 318 -6.98 7.44 7.32
CA CYS A 318 -7.53 7.68 8.65
C CYS A 318 -9.06 7.84 8.62
N ALA A 319 -9.63 8.47 7.58
CA ALA A 319 -11.07 8.50 7.38
C ALA A 319 -11.65 7.08 7.16
N ALA A 320 -11.07 6.30 6.25
CA ALA A 320 -11.52 4.94 5.97
C ALA A 320 -11.40 4.00 7.19
N LEU A 321 -10.35 4.14 7.99
CA LEU A 321 -10.18 3.39 9.24
C LEU A 321 -11.28 3.72 10.24
N ARG A 322 -11.64 5.00 10.40
CA ARG A 322 -12.79 5.40 11.26
C ARG A 322 -14.10 4.82 10.75
N ASP A 323 -14.35 4.88 9.45
CA ASP A 323 -15.58 4.37 8.84
C ASP A 323 -15.70 2.85 9.03
N VAL A 324 -14.59 2.12 8.86
CA VAL A 324 -14.54 0.67 9.09
C VAL A 324 -14.80 0.36 10.57
N LEU A 325 -14.13 1.03 11.50
CA LEU A 325 -14.31 0.83 12.95
C LEU A 325 -15.73 1.18 13.44
N ALA A 326 -16.41 2.14 12.80
CA ALA A 326 -17.78 2.50 13.12
C ALA A 326 -18.82 1.56 12.46
N GLY A 327 -18.41 0.78 11.45
CA GLY A 327 -19.27 -0.10 10.69
C GLY A 327 -19.58 -1.43 11.40
N PRO A 328 -20.63 -2.15 10.98
CA PRO A 328 -20.90 -3.50 11.45
C PRO A 328 -19.93 -4.52 10.82
N GLY A 329 -19.73 -5.66 11.49
CA GLY A 329 -18.93 -6.79 10.97
C GLY A 329 -17.45 -6.73 11.36
N PRO A 330 -16.61 -7.63 10.81
CA PRO A 330 -15.18 -7.65 11.08
C PRO A 330 -14.50 -6.41 10.50
N HIS A 331 -13.73 -5.71 11.34
CA HIS A 331 -13.01 -4.50 10.94
C HIS A 331 -11.63 -4.89 10.42
N ARG A 332 -11.45 -5.07 9.11
CA ARG A 332 -10.15 -5.48 8.55
C ARG A 332 -9.34 -4.29 8.03
N PHE A 333 -8.03 -4.28 8.28
CA PHE A 333 -7.13 -3.26 7.75
C PHE A 333 -7.17 -3.21 6.22
N GLY A 334 -7.15 -4.37 5.56
CA GLY A 334 -7.20 -4.47 4.10
C GLY A 334 -8.42 -3.76 3.49
N ALA A 335 -9.58 -3.84 4.14
CA ALA A 335 -10.80 -3.18 3.68
C ALA A 335 -10.68 -1.64 3.77
N ALA A 336 -10.13 -1.12 4.88
CA ALA A 336 -9.85 0.31 5.01
C ALA A 336 -8.83 0.80 3.99
N LEU A 337 -7.77 0.02 3.73
CA LEU A 337 -6.76 0.35 2.72
C LEU A 337 -7.38 0.43 1.31
N THR A 338 -8.20 -0.55 0.92
CA THR A 338 -8.87 -0.53 -0.40
C THR A 338 -9.87 0.64 -0.51
N ALA A 339 -10.60 0.96 0.56
CA ALA A 339 -11.46 2.15 0.59
C ALA A 339 -10.67 3.46 0.43
N ALA A 340 -9.53 3.59 1.11
CA ALA A 340 -8.64 4.74 0.98
C ALA A 340 -8.06 4.88 -0.44
N ARG A 341 -7.69 3.76 -1.08
CA ARG A 341 -7.23 3.73 -2.48
C ARG A 341 -8.30 4.25 -3.43
N ARG A 342 -9.55 3.78 -3.29
CA ARG A 342 -10.70 4.26 -4.09
C ARG A 342 -10.94 5.75 -3.93
N ALA A 343 -10.94 6.25 -2.70
CA ALA A 343 -11.11 7.68 -2.43
C ALA A 343 -9.97 8.52 -3.00
N THR A 344 -8.74 7.99 -2.98
CA THR A 344 -7.55 8.68 -3.52
C THR A 344 -7.64 8.80 -5.04
N ILE A 345 -8.01 7.72 -5.73
CA ILE A 345 -8.22 7.71 -7.18
C ILE A 345 -9.38 8.60 -7.59
N ALA A 346 -10.50 8.56 -6.86
CA ALA A 346 -11.65 9.42 -7.15
C ALA A 346 -11.27 10.91 -7.11
N ALA A 347 -10.25 11.27 -6.33
CA ALA A 347 -9.67 12.61 -6.27
C ALA A 347 -8.53 12.86 -7.28
N GLY A 348 -8.28 11.94 -8.22
CA GLY A 348 -7.21 12.03 -9.24
C GLY A 348 -5.83 11.53 -8.80
N GLY A 349 -5.68 11.07 -7.56
CA GLY A 349 -4.40 10.60 -7.03
C GLY A 349 -4.07 9.16 -7.43
N LEU A 350 -2.99 8.97 -8.20
CA LEU A 350 -2.51 7.62 -8.58
C LEU A 350 -1.65 6.93 -7.51
N LEU A 351 -1.34 7.62 -6.41
CA LEU A 351 -0.64 7.05 -5.26
C LEU A 351 -1.27 5.72 -4.80
N ALA A 352 -2.59 5.61 -4.88
CA ALA A 352 -3.33 4.39 -4.57
C ALA A 352 -2.86 3.13 -5.31
N LEU A 353 -2.27 3.27 -6.50
CA LEU A 353 -1.76 2.17 -7.32
C LEU A 353 -0.27 1.88 -7.05
N ALA A 354 0.42 2.79 -6.38
CA ALA A 354 1.84 2.66 -6.05
C ALA A 354 2.10 2.02 -4.68
N LEU A 355 1.06 1.77 -3.90
CA LEU A 355 1.21 1.22 -2.54
C LEU A 355 1.13 -0.30 -2.55
N THR A 356 1.97 -0.94 -1.75
CA THR A 356 1.91 -2.37 -1.42
C THR A 356 1.64 -2.54 0.07
N SER A 357 1.04 -3.67 0.44
CA SER A 357 0.84 -4.05 1.85
C SER A 357 1.36 -5.46 2.07
N THR A 358 2.23 -5.63 3.06
CA THR A 358 2.87 -6.91 3.41
C THR A 358 2.71 -7.16 4.90
N GLY A 359 2.36 -8.38 5.28
CA GLY A 359 2.04 -8.76 6.65
C GLY A 359 0.66 -9.40 6.77
N ASP A 360 0.16 -9.48 8.00
CA ASP A 360 -1.11 -10.12 8.32
C ASP A 360 -2.27 -9.13 8.06
N GLY A 361 -2.75 -9.07 6.82
CA GLY A 361 -3.83 -8.15 6.46
C GLY A 361 -5.21 -8.56 7.02
N ASP A 362 -5.34 -9.82 7.48
CA ASP A 362 -6.41 -10.33 8.33
C ASP A 362 -6.42 -9.70 9.73
N ILE A 363 -5.51 -8.77 10.03
CA ILE A 363 -5.58 -8.03 11.29
C ILE A 363 -6.97 -7.41 11.44
N GLN A 364 -7.67 -7.90 12.45
CA GLN A 364 -8.88 -7.29 12.95
C GLN A 364 -8.47 -6.05 13.74
N LEU A 365 -9.03 -4.94 13.32
CA LEU A 365 -8.93 -3.68 14.02
C LEU A 365 -9.97 -3.68 15.13
N GLU A 366 -9.59 -3.25 16.32
CA GLU A 366 -10.55 -2.97 17.39
C GLU A 366 -10.61 -1.46 17.64
N GLY A 367 -11.84 -0.97 17.78
CA GLY A 367 -12.11 0.36 18.34
C GLY A 367 -11.98 0.35 19.87
N ALA A 368 -12.18 1.52 20.48
CA ALA A 368 -12.15 1.69 21.93
C ALA A 368 -13.10 0.73 22.65
#